data_AF-A0A0T5YX58-F1
#
_entry.id   AF-A0A0T5YX58-F1
#
_cell.length_a   1.000
_cell.length_b   1.000
_cell.length_c   1.000
_cell.angle_alpha   90.00
_cell.angle_beta   90.00
_cell.angle_gamma   90.00
#
_symmetry.space_group_name_H-M   'P 1'
#
loop_
_entity.id
_entity.type
_entity.pdbx_description
1 polymer ?
#
loop_
_entity_poly.entity_id
_entity_poly.type
_entity_poly.pdbx_seq_one_letter_code
_entity_poly.pdbx_strand_id
1 'polypeptide(L)'
;MINEGQGNSLIAGMLALKRLHPMPAGRRLPDSFDLKLNRDQQCASRQAFADFTAEYPLWGMPYGVPGLADEKYGVLMRWLAQGAQGDDRVVLNPQQQVRVSRWEAFLNGRSLKQQLMSRYLFEQLFIGDLYFDKLPSGVWFRLVCSRTPSGAPIAIIPSRRPSMPPG
;
A
#
# COMPACT_ATOMS: atom_id res chain seq x y z
N MET A 1 -8.50 -29.31 1.33
CA MET A 1 -9.48 -28.20 1.32
C MET A 1 -8.72 -26.91 1.08
N ILE A 2 -8.80 -26.37 -0.13
CA ILE A 2 -8.12 -25.13 -0.53
C ILE A 2 -9.07 -24.00 -0.15
N ASN A 3 -8.66 -23.14 0.77
CA ASN A 3 -9.49 -22.05 1.28
C ASN A 3 -9.61 -20.96 0.19
N GLU A 4 -10.81 -20.46 -0.09
CA GLU A 4 -11.09 -19.53 -1.21
C GLU A 4 -10.24 -18.24 -1.21
N GLY A 5 -9.62 -17.90 -0.07
CA GLY A 5 -8.66 -16.79 0.04
C GLY A 5 -7.27 -17.05 -0.59
N GLN A 6 -6.87 -18.30 -0.81
CA GLN A 6 -5.55 -18.62 -1.42
C GLN A 6 -5.56 -18.57 -2.95
N GLY A 7 -6.72 -18.75 -3.60
CA GLY A 7 -6.83 -18.76 -5.07
C GLY A 7 -6.79 -17.39 -5.74
N ASN A 8 -6.82 -16.29 -4.98
CA ASN A 8 -7.00 -14.93 -5.52
C ASN A 8 -5.82 -13.97 -5.25
N SER A 9 -4.76 -14.41 -4.58
CA SER A 9 -3.60 -13.57 -4.24
C SER A 9 -2.42 -13.82 -5.18
N LEU A 10 -2.00 -12.79 -5.93
CA LEU A 10 -0.79 -12.83 -6.74
C LEU A 10 0.46 -13.08 -5.88
N ILE A 11 0.50 -12.54 -4.66
CA ILE A 11 1.63 -12.74 -3.74
C ILE A 11 1.73 -14.21 -3.35
N ALA A 12 0.62 -14.85 -2.99
CA ALA A 12 0.59 -16.27 -2.68
C ALA A 12 1.06 -17.11 -3.88
N GLY A 13 0.61 -16.77 -5.10
CA GLY A 13 1.06 -17.39 -6.33
C GLY A 13 2.57 -17.26 -6.55
N MET A 14 3.15 -16.08 -6.35
CA MET A 14 4.59 -15.85 -6.51
C MET A 14 5.45 -16.60 -5.48
N LEU A 15 4.95 -16.74 -4.25
CA LEU A 15 5.61 -17.53 -3.21
C LEU A 15 5.55 -19.04 -3.54
N ALA A 16 4.40 -19.52 -4.04
CA ALA A 16 4.22 -20.90 -4.47
C ALA A 16 5.10 -21.23 -5.68
N LEU A 17 5.20 -20.32 -6.66
CA LEU A 17 6.06 -20.46 -7.83
C LEU A 17 7.52 -20.71 -7.44
N LYS A 18 8.02 -19.97 -6.43
CA LYS A 18 9.37 -20.14 -5.91
C LYS A 18 9.62 -21.51 -5.28
N ARG A 19 8.58 -22.12 -4.67
CA ARG A 19 8.67 -23.48 -4.11
C ARG A 19 8.62 -24.54 -5.20
N LEU A 20 7.81 -24.35 -6.25
CA LEU A 20 7.73 -25.26 -7.38
C LEU A 20 9.03 -25.27 -8.20
N HIS A 21 9.67 -24.10 -8.34
CA HIS A 21 10.93 -23.93 -9.07
C HIS A 21 12.02 -23.41 -8.13
N PRO A 22 12.61 -24.29 -7.29
CA PRO A 22 13.68 -23.90 -6.38
C PRO A 22 14.91 -23.40 -7.16
N MET A 23 15.68 -22.54 -6.51
CA MET A 23 16.87 -21.96 -7.11
C MET A 23 17.92 -23.04 -7.44
N PRO A 24 18.58 -22.97 -8.61
CA PRO A 24 19.68 -23.86 -8.95
C PRO A 24 20.80 -23.80 -7.89
N ALA A 25 21.37 -24.96 -7.54
CA ALA A 25 22.43 -25.03 -6.55
C ALA A 25 23.71 -24.33 -7.06
N GLY A 26 24.28 -23.43 -6.26
CA GLY A 26 25.51 -22.73 -6.62
C GLY A 26 25.75 -21.49 -5.79
N ARG A 27 27.00 -20.99 -5.81
CA ARG A 27 27.38 -19.71 -5.17
C ARG A 27 27.09 -18.49 -6.04
N ARG A 28 26.96 -18.68 -7.36
CA ARG A 28 26.68 -17.62 -8.33
C ARG A 28 25.33 -17.87 -8.98
N LEU A 29 24.53 -16.81 -9.09
CA LEU A 29 23.25 -16.86 -9.78
C LEU A 29 23.49 -17.10 -11.29
N PRO A 30 22.75 -18.02 -11.93
CA PRO A 30 22.88 -18.28 -13.37
C PRO A 30 22.56 -17.03 -14.20
N ASP A 31 23.16 -16.94 -15.38
CA ASP A 31 22.95 -15.81 -16.31
C ASP A 31 21.50 -15.73 -16.84
N SER A 32 20.67 -16.76 -16.59
CA SER A 32 19.23 -16.76 -16.89
C SER A 32 18.42 -15.78 -16.04
N PHE A 33 18.98 -15.26 -14.95
CA PHE A 33 18.32 -14.25 -14.13
C PHE A 33 18.64 -12.84 -14.64
N ASP A 34 17.61 -12.13 -15.11
CA ASP A 34 17.79 -10.74 -15.50
C ASP A 34 17.83 -9.82 -14.27
N LEU A 35 19.02 -9.26 -14.01
CA LEU A 35 19.34 -8.30 -12.95
C LEU A 35 19.73 -6.92 -13.51
N LYS A 36 19.51 -6.66 -14.81
CA LYS A 36 19.80 -5.35 -15.41
C LYS A 36 18.90 -4.28 -14.79
N LEU A 37 19.44 -3.08 -14.62
CA LEU A 37 18.69 -1.92 -14.11
C LEU A 37 17.50 -1.54 -15.02
N ASN A 38 17.63 -1.78 -16.33
CA ASN A 38 16.65 -1.45 -17.36
C ASN A 38 15.95 -2.69 -17.94
N ARG A 39 15.81 -3.77 -17.16
CA ARG A 39 15.04 -4.94 -17.59
C ARG A 39 13.57 -4.59 -17.86
N ASP A 40 12.94 -5.37 -18.73
CA ASP A 40 11.50 -5.26 -18.97
C ASP A 40 10.73 -5.71 -17.72
N GLN A 41 10.12 -4.74 -17.02
CA GLN A 41 9.38 -5.00 -15.79
C GLN A 41 8.01 -5.58 -16.11
N GLN A 42 7.69 -6.70 -15.50
CA GLN A 42 6.42 -7.40 -15.69
C GLN A 42 5.41 -6.98 -14.63
N CYS A 43 4.20 -6.59 -15.05
CA CYS A 43 3.07 -6.26 -14.17
C CYS A 43 1.84 -7.09 -14.57
N ALA A 44 1.99 -8.42 -14.55
CA ALA A 44 0.95 -9.35 -14.94
C ALA A 44 -0.32 -9.16 -14.08
N SER A 45 -1.48 -9.14 -14.74
CA SER A 45 -2.77 -9.19 -14.06
C SER A 45 -3.01 -10.59 -13.49
N ARG A 46 -4.05 -10.74 -12.67
CA ARG A 46 -4.48 -12.06 -12.18
C ARG A 46 -4.79 -13.03 -13.32
N GLN A 47 -5.42 -12.55 -14.39
CA GLN A 47 -5.78 -13.36 -15.54
C GLN A 47 -4.56 -13.83 -16.33
N ALA A 48 -3.55 -12.97 -16.48
CA ALA A 48 -2.32 -13.28 -17.22
C ALA A 48 -1.26 -14.01 -16.37
N PHE A 49 -1.57 -14.36 -15.11
CA PHE A 49 -0.58 -14.92 -14.21
C PHE A 49 -0.10 -16.31 -14.65
N ALA A 50 -1.01 -17.15 -15.18
CA ALA A 50 -0.63 -18.47 -15.68
C ALA A 50 0.40 -18.37 -16.81
N ASP A 51 0.15 -17.50 -17.80
CA ASP A 51 1.06 -17.24 -18.92
C ASP A 51 2.41 -16.71 -18.42
N PHE A 52 2.38 -15.77 -17.47
CA PHE A 52 3.60 -15.25 -16.83
C PHE A 52 4.42 -16.37 -16.17
N THR A 53 3.79 -17.29 -15.43
CA THR A 53 4.53 -18.38 -14.77
C THR A 53 5.08 -19.41 -15.75
N ALA A 54 4.45 -19.58 -16.92
CA ALA A 54 4.92 -20.45 -17.98
C ALA A 54 6.15 -19.86 -18.69
N GLU A 55 6.17 -18.54 -18.92
CA GLU A 55 7.28 -17.82 -19.54
C GLU A 55 8.46 -17.62 -18.56
N TYR A 56 8.16 -17.35 -17.29
CA TYR A 56 9.15 -17.01 -16.25
C TYR A 56 9.09 -17.92 -15.01
N PRO A 57 9.34 -19.24 -15.15
CA PRO A 57 9.18 -20.20 -14.04
C PRO A 57 10.09 -19.91 -12.83
N LEU A 58 11.29 -19.36 -13.07
CA LEU A 58 12.27 -19.04 -12.02
C LEU A 58 12.05 -17.67 -11.35
N TRP A 59 11.04 -16.91 -11.78
CA TRP A 59 10.81 -15.53 -11.31
C TRP A 59 9.95 -15.45 -10.04
N GLY A 60 9.75 -16.57 -9.35
CA GLY A 60 9.09 -16.62 -8.05
C GLY A 60 9.77 -15.74 -7.02
N MET A 61 8.99 -15.24 -6.06
CA MET A 61 9.47 -14.37 -4.99
C MET A 61 9.93 -15.19 -3.77
N PRO A 62 11.02 -14.81 -3.09
CA PRO A 62 11.89 -13.68 -3.41
C PRO A 62 12.76 -13.91 -4.67
N TYR A 63 12.81 -12.90 -5.54
CA TYR A 63 13.52 -12.98 -6.82
C TYR A 63 15.04 -12.89 -6.63
N GLY A 64 15.79 -13.72 -7.37
CA GLY A 64 17.25 -13.69 -7.35
C GLY A 64 17.92 -14.14 -6.05
N VAL A 65 17.17 -14.60 -5.05
CA VAL A 65 17.69 -15.17 -3.79
C VAL A 65 17.00 -16.50 -3.46
N PRO A 66 17.53 -17.29 -2.51
CA PRO A 66 16.89 -18.54 -2.08
C PRO A 66 15.45 -18.33 -1.60
N GLY A 67 14.66 -19.41 -1.69
CA GLY A 67 13.30 -19.41 -1.17
C GLY A 67 13.26 -19.20 0.35
N LEU A 68 12.06 -18.89 0.86
CA LEU A 68 11.83 -18.77 2.29
C LEU A 68 11.91 -20.15 2.96
N ALA A 69 12.43 -20.19 4.18
CA ALA A 69 12.30 -21.36 5.04
C ALA A 69 10.81 -21.69 5.28
N ASP A 70 10.49 -22.97 5.47
CA ASP A 70 9.11 -23.47 5.55
C ASP A 70 8.29 -22.75 6.63
N GLU A 71 8.89 -22.44 7.78
CA GLU A 71 8.24 -21.69 8.86
C GLU A 71 7.81 -20.30 8.42
N LYS A 72 8.71 -19.54 7.78
CA LYS A 72 8.46 -18.17 7.29
C LYS A 72 7.43 -18.17 6.17
N TYR A 73 7.54 -19.14 5.25
CA TYR A 73 6.53 -19.35 4.21
C TYR A 73 5.15 -19.59 4.84
N GLY A 74 5.07 -20.48 5.83
CA GLY A 74 3.83 -20.79 6.54
C GLY A 74 3.22 -19.57 7.24
N VAL A 75 4.05 -18.72 7.86
CA VAL A 75 3.59 -17.45 8.46
C VAL A 75 2.96 -16.55 7.41
N LEU A 76 3.64 -16.30 6.29
CA LEU A 76 3.12 -15.44 5.23
C LEU A 76 1.83 -15.99 4.61
N MET A 77 1.78 -17.29 4.33
CA MET A 77 0.57 -17.91 3.77
C MET A 77 -0.62 -17.83 4.73
N ARG A 78 -0.39 -17.91 6.04
CA ARG A 78 -1.46 -17.69 7.05
C ARG A 78 -1.93 -16.24 7.05
N TRP A 79 -1.02 -15.27 7.03
CA TRP A 79 -1.38 -13.85 6.95
C TRP A 79 -2.16 -13.52 5.68
N LEU A 80 -1.71 -14.03 4.53
CA LEU A 80 -2.42 -13.86 3.25
C LEU A 80 -3.81 -14.50 3.28
N ALA A 81 -3.96 -15.67 3.91
CA ALA A 81 -5.25 -16.34 4.06
C ALA A 81 -6.21 -15.61 5.02
N GLN A 82 -5.67 -14.94 6.05
CA GLN A 82 -6.46 -14.06 6.93
C GLN A 82 -6.94 -12.81 6.20
N GLY A 83 -6.26 -12.41 5.12
CA GLY A 83 -6.55 -11.20 4.38
C GLY A 83 -6.23 -9.94 5.17
N ALA A 84 -6.41 -8.79 4.52
CA ALA A 84 -6.44 -7.52 5.26
C ALA A 84 -7.84 -7.35 5.82
N GLN A 85 -7.96 -7.21 7.15
CA GLN A 85 -9.18 -6.64 7.71
C GLN A 85 -9.29 -5.21 7.17
N GLY A 86 -10.39 -4.91 6.49
CA GLY A 86 -10.70 -3.54 6.12
C GLY A 86 -10.77 -2.69 7.38
N ASP A 87 -10.34 -1.44 7.28
CA ASP A 87 -10.47 -0.49 8.38
C ASP A 87 -11.97 -0.29 8.65
N ASP A 88 -12.48 -0.96 9.69
CA ASP A 88 -13.83 -0.71 10.20
C ASP A 88 -13.93 0.80 10.42
N ARG A 89 -15.02 1.42 9.94
CA ARG A 89 -15.23 2.88 9.99
C ARG A 89 -14.80 3.44 11.35
N VAL A 90 -13.62 4.06 11.39
CA VAL A 90 -13.05 4.56 12.64
C VAL A 90 -14.00 5.62 13.19
N VAL A 91 -14.67 5.29 14.30
CA VAL A 91 -15.56 6.23 14.98
C VAL A 91 -14.69 7.15 15.84
N LEU A 92 -14.62 8.42 15.45
CA LEU A 92 -13.90 9.43 16.22
C LEU A 92 -14.62 9.69 17.53
N ASN A 93 -13.86 9.74 18.63
CA ASN A 93 -14.39 10.20 19.90
C ASN A 93 -14.64 11.74 19.87
N PRO A 94 -15.42 12.30 20.79
CA PRO A 94 -15.75 13.72 20.78
C PRO A 94 -14.53 14.66 20.82
N GLN A 95 -13.47 14.28 21.54
CA GLN A 95 -12.25 15.10 21.64
C GLN A 95 -11.47 15.10 20.32
N GLN A 96 -11.38 13.96 19.64
CA GLN A 96 -10.80 13.84 18.30
C GLN A 96 -11.59 14.66 17.29
N GLN A 97 -12.91 14.59 17.32
CA GLN A 97 -13.77 15.35 16.42
C GLN A 97 -13.57 16.87 16.57
N VAL A 98 -13.44 17.37 17.80
CA VAL A 98 -13.12 18.79 18.04
C VAL A 98 -11.77 19.19 17.43
N ARG A 99 -10.74 18.33 17.53
CA ARG A 99 -9.43 18.61 16.91
C ARG A 99 -9.51 18.60 15.40
N VAL A 100 -10.17 17.61 14.81
CA VAL A 100 -10.37 17.52 13.36
C VAL A 100 -11.10 18.77 12.85
N SER A 101 -12.22 19.15 13.46
CA SER A 101 -12.98 20.34 13.04
C SER A 101 -12.14 21.63 13.10
N ARG A 102 -11.27 21.77 14.10
CA ARG A 102 -10.36 22.93 14.20
C ARG A 102 -9.35 22.95 13.05
N TRP A 103 -8.76 21.80 12.73
CA TRP A 103 -7.81 21.68 11.62
C TRP A 103 -8.49 21.92 10.28
N GLU A 104 -9.66 21.33 10.05
CA GLU A 104 -10.43 21.55 8.84
C GLU A 104 -10.83 23.02 8.66
N ALA A 105 -11.29 23.69 9.72
CA ALA A 105 -11.62 25.11 9.67
C ALA A 105 -10.41 25.99 9.32
N PHE A 106 -9.23 25.62 9.81
CA PHE A 106 -7.98 26.31 9.47
C PHE A 106 -7.58 26.05 8.00
N LEU A 107 -7.56 24.78 7.59
CA LEU A 107 -7.11 24.34 6.28
C LEU A 107 -8.03 24.79 5.14
N ASN A 108 -9.32 24.93 5.42
CA ASN A 108 -10.34 25.41 4.48
C ASN A 108 -10.62 26.93 4.59
N GLY A 109 -9.78 27.66 5.34
CA GLY A 109 -9.91 29.10 5.52
C GLY A 109 -9.71 29.89 4.21
N ARG A 110 -10.47 30.98 4.04
CA ARG A 110 -10.47 31.79 2.81
C ARG A 110 -9.45 32.95 2.79
N SER A 111 -8.80 33.24 3.91
CA SER A 111 -7.79 34.31 3.92
C SER A 111 -6.53 33.89 3.16
N LEU A 112 -5.86 34.84 2.50
CA LEU A 112 -4.62 34.57 1.75
C LEU A 112 -3.55 33.90 2.62
N LYS A 113 -3.44 34.30 3.89
CA LYS A 113 -2.53 33.69 4.87
C LYS A 113 -2.87 32.22 5.11
N GLN A 114 -4.16 31.90 5.31
CA GLN A 114 -4.58 30.52 5.51
C GLN A 114 -4.38 29.68 4.26
N GLN A 115 -4.71 30.20 3.07
CA GLN A 115 -4.50 29.48 1.81
C GLN A 115 -3.03 29.12 1.60
N LEU A 116 -2.11 30.09 1.81
CA LEU A 116 -0.67 29.87 1.70
C LEU A 116 -0.18 28.81 2.69
N MET A 117 -0.56 28.93 3.96
CA MET A 117 -0.13 27.99 5.00
C MET A 117 -0.72 26.59 4.82
N SER A 118 -1.98 26.50 4.38
CA SER A 118 -2.64 25.22 4.13
C SER A 118 -2.00 24.49 2.96
N ARG A 119 -1.64 25.22 1.90
CA ARG A 119 -0.87 24.68 0.77
C ARG A 119 0.50 24.17 1.23
N TYR A 120 1.24 24.97 1.99
CA TYR A 120 2.54 24.58 2.52
C TYR A 120 2.46 23.32 3.40
N LEU A 121 1.51 23.27 4.33
CA LEU A 121 1.32 22.10 5.20
C LEU A 121 0.95 20.86 4.42
N PHE A 122 0.04 20.98 3.44
CA PHE A 122 -0.29 19.85 2.57
C PHE A 122 0.94 19.37 1.82
N GLU A 123 1.74 20.27 1.25
CA GLU A 123 2.96 19.89 0.54
C GLU A 123 3.99 19.15 1.38
N GLN A 124 4.12 19.49 2.66
CA GLN A 124 5.04 18.81 3.57
C GLN A 124 4.48 17.51 4.15
N LEU A 125 3.17 17.37 4.26
CA LEU A 125 2.52 16.30 5.03
C LEU A 125 1.68 15.34 4.19
N PHE A 126 1.54 15.52 2.86
CA PHE A 126 0.60 14.73 2.05
C PHE A 126 0.86 13.20 2.02
N ILE A 127 2.09 12.75 2.26
CA ILE A 127 2.45 11.32 2.33
C ILE A 127 2.29 10.78 3.77
N GLY A 128 2.35 11.66 4.76
CA GLY A 128 2.43 11.28 6.15
C GLY A 128 1.08 10.85 6.72
N ASP A 129 1.14 9.86 7.61
CA ASP A 129 0.06 9.57 8.54
C ASP A 129 0.31 10.37 9.84
N LEU A 130 -0.72 11.08 10.29
CA LEU A 130 -0.71 12.00 11.42
C LEU A 130 -1.48 11.39 12.59
N TYR A 131 -1.12 11.79 13.81
CA TYR A 131 -1.89 11.43 15.00
C TYR A 131 -1.83 12.58 16.00
N PHE A 132 -2.76 12.59 16.95
CA PHE A 132 -2.77 13.56 18.06
C PHE A 132 -2.13 12.93 19.29
N ASP A 133 -0.93 13.39 19.65
CA ASP A 133 -0.14 12.92 20.80
C ASP A 133 -0.86 13.01 22.16
N LYS A 134 -1.72 14.02 22.32
CA LYS A 134 -2.48 14.29 23.55
C LYS A 134 -3.87 13.65 23.58
N LEU A 135 -4.22 12.82 22.60
CA LEU A 135 -5.49 12.10 22.55
C LEU A 135 -5.23 10.58 22.66
N PRO A 136 -6.27 9.78 22.95
CA PRO A 136 -6.13 8.32 22.95
C PRO A 136 -5.44 7.82 21.67
N SER A 137 -4.42 7.00 21.85
CA SER A 137 -3.62 6.44 20.77
C SER A 137 -4.44 5.44 19.93
N GLY A 138 -4.02 5.20 18.69
CA GLY A 138 -4.62 4.21 17.80
C GLY A 138 -5.47 4.77 16.66
N VAL A 139 -5.67 6.09 16.58
CA VAL A 139 -6.30 6.73 15.42
C VAL A 139 -5.27 7.54 14.64
N TRP A 140 -5.14 7.20 13.37
CA TRP A 140 -4.28 7.87 12.41
C TRP A 140 -5.13 8.66 11.42
N PHE A 141 -4.60 9.79 10.97
CA PHE A 141 -5.25 10.73 10.08
C PHE A 141 -4.36 11.00 8.88
N ARG A 142 -4.94 11.27 7.72
CA ARG A 142 -4.20 11.73 6.54
C ARG A 142 -4.78 13.03 6.05
N LEU A 143 -3.92 13.94 5.59
CA LEU A 143 -4.36 15.12 4.87
C LEU A 143 -4.71 14.74 3.44
N VAL A 144 -5.91 15.10 3.00
CA VAL A 144 -6.41 14.83 1.66
C VAL A 144 -7.00 16.10 1.05
N CYS A 145 -6.92 16.22 -0.27
CA CYS A 145 -7.76 17.16 -1.00
C CYS A 145 -9.12 16.51 -1.22
N SER A 146 -10.21 17.22 -0.87
CA SER A 146 -11.58 16.72 -1.03
C SER A 146 -12.40 17.64 -1.92
N ARG A 147 -13.32 17.07 -2.70
CA ARG A 147 -14.36 17.82 -3.44
C ARG A 147 -15.53 18.25 -2.55
N THR A 148 -15.71 17.57 -1.43
CA THR A 148 -16.79 17.84 -0.47
C THR A 148 -16.31 18.72 0.68
N PRO A 149 -17.19 19.56 1.24
CA PRO A 149 -16.87 20.40 2.39
C PRO A 149 -16.74 19.58 3.68
N SER A 150 -16.16 20.20 4.70
CA SER A 150 -16.11 19.68 6.08
C SER A 150 -17.45 19.15 6.58
N GLY A 151 -17.43 17.98 7.20
CA GLY A 151 -18.61 17.30 7.75
C GLY A 151 -19.42 16.47 6.75
N ALA A 152 -19.15 16.56 5.45
CA ALA A 152 -19.70 15.65 4.45
C ALA A 152 -18.77 14.43 4.23
N PRO A 153 -19.28 13.30 3.68
CA PRO A 153 -18.44 12.18 3.28
C PRO A 153 -17.30 12.65 2.36
N ILE A 154 -16.07 12.23 2.67
CA ILE A 154 -14.86 12.69 1.99
C ILE A 154 -14.84 12.15 0.56
N ALA A 155 -14.77 13.04 -0.42
CA ALA A 155 -14.60 12.70 -1.84
C ALA A 155 -13.19 13.07 -2.29
N ILE A 156 -12.26 12.13 -2.15
CA ILE A 156 -10.82 12.35 -2.34
C ILE A 156 -10.49 12.71 -3.80
N ILE A 157 -9.71 13.78 -3.98
CA ILE A 157 -9.02 14.11 -5.24
C ILE A 157 -7.64 13.42 -5.19
N PRO A 158 -7.36 12.44 -6.06
CA PRO A 158 -6.10 11.72 -6.02
C PRO A 158 -4.95 12.59 -6.51
N SER A 159 -4.13 13.08 -5.59
CA SER A 159 -2.93 13.88 -5.88
C SER A 159 -1.69 12.98 -5.97
N ARG A 160 -1.12 12.82 -7.17
CA ARG A 160 0.17 12.11 -7.34
C ARG A 160 1.37 12.90 -6.81
N ARG A 161 1.24 14.23 -6.81
CA ARG A 161 2.23 15.18 -6.32
C ARG A 161 1.48 16.25 -5.53
N PRO A 162 2.07 16.79 -4.48
CA PRO A 162 1.38 17.76 -3.65
C PRO A 162 1.23 19.11 -4.35
N SER A 163 2.12 19.41 -5.29
CA SER A 163 2.10 20.63 -6.07
C SER A 163 1.07 20.63 -7.20
N MET A 164 0.43 19.49 -7.48
CA MET A 164 -0.56 19.38 -8.55
C MET A 164 -1.77 20.28 -8.23
N PRO A 165 -2.29 21.04 -9.21
CA PRO A 165 -3.54 21.76 -9.01
C PRO A 165 -4.67 20.76 -8.76
N PRO A 166 -5.63 21.08 -7.87
CA PRO A 166 -6.82 20.26 -7.70
C PRO A 166 -7.60 20.28 -9.02
N GLY A 167 -7.80 19.12 -9.63
CA GLY A 167 -8.62 18.94 -10.85
C GLY A 167 -10.10 18.77 -10.57
#